data_AF-A0A520EVC9-F1
#
_entry.id   AF-A0A520EVC9-F1
#
_cell.length_a   1.000
_cell.length_b   1.000
_cell.length_c   1.000
_cell.angle_alpha   90.00
_cell.angle_beta   90.00
_cell.angle_gamma   90.00
#
_symmetry.space_group_name_H-M   'P 1'
#
loop_
_entity.id
_entity.type
_entity.pdbx_description
1 polymer ?
#
loop_
_entity_poly.entity_id
_entity_poly.type
_entity_poly.pdbx_seq_one_letter_code
_entity_poly.pdbx_strand_id
1 'polypeptide(L)'
;EALLAQPGRPLASGASDVADLDGSAFAATDGDPRTSWTAPEKSITDRAGTDPTLTIQLPAPTLVDGLELSPSLGALPAHPTRVAVNLGNGPMVRDVDTDGSTTLALAPYVTDRIVLSIVDWDGVLDRNSLGFIQSQPPGFAEVTPLSAGEPIGPPYDGDRQITVDCFDGPLVSIAGQTVRTSVTATADQFRSGAALPASVCDADIPVNEKFVNPVSLPEGRQDIVVEPGASFFVDGLRLRTMPIPALWPDTSAPQAARTTAWSPDHREVTLTSSTSDRLLVIPESNNSGWRATTPGGTELTPVVVDGWQQAWIVPAGASGTVSLDFTTDRWYRLGIFGGLLLLIPLLIFALRRPRGVVDPGPAPRPWRSTPVAFAALLGAAIVLAGVVGAISVLVLGVGSALLNRRYGSELTSRVSVCAAGGFALLGAALLSLGPWRSADGYVGGSYAVQLASLIGIVALAVSAMRKP
;
A
#
# COMPACT_ATOMS: atom_id res chain seq x y z
N GLU A 1 -4.70 -10.04 -26.95
CA GLU A 1 -5.80 -10.38 -27.88
C GLU A 1 -5.44 -11.53 -28.82
N ALA A 2 -4.49 -11.37 -29.75
CA ALA A 2 -4.18 -12.36 -30.79
C ALA A 2 -3.91 -13.81 -30.29
N LEU A 3 -3.25 -13.97 -29.14
CA LEU A 3 -3.01 -15.30 -28.53
C LEU A 3 -4.31 -15.95 -28.04
N LEU A 4 -5.22 -15.14 -27.47
CA LEU A 4 -6.46 -15.60 -26.84
C LEU A 4 -7.63 -15.73 -27.82
N ALA A 5 -7.60 -15.03 -28.96
CA ALA A 5 -8.60 -15.16 -30.00
C ALA A 5 -8.70 -16.62 -30.49
N GLN A 6 -9.87 -17.23 -30.31
CA GLN A 6 -10.11 -18.62 -30.70
C GLN A 6 -10.49 -18.70 -32.17
N PRO A 7 -9.77 -19.51 -32.99
CA PRO A 7 -10.12 -19.70 -34.38
C PRO A 7 -11.57 -20.19 -34.56
N GLY A 8 -12.29 -19.57 -35.48
CA GLY A 8 -13.67 -19.94 -35.81
C GLY A 8 -14.74 -19.37 -34.88
N ARG A 9 -14.39 -18.58 -33.86
CA ARG A 9 -15.36 -17.80 -33.06
C ARG A 9 -15.51 -16.36 -33.60
N PRO A 10 -16.66 -15.72 -33.37
CA PRO A 10 -16.82 -14.29 -33.58
C PRO A 10 -15.81 -13.49 -32.75
N LEU A 11 -15.33 -12.37 -33.29
CA LEU A 11 -14.43 -11.45 -32.60
C LEU A 11 -15.06 -10.06 -32.52
N ALA A 12 -15.22 -9.53 -31.31
CA ALA A 12 -15.67 -8.16 -31.10
C ALA A 12 -14.51 -7.15 -31.10
N SER A 13 -14.76 -6.00 -31.72
CA SER A 13 -13.88 -4.84 -31.72
C SER A 13 -14.71 -3.57 -31.50
N GLY A 14 -14.16 -2.62 -30.76
CA GLY A 14 -14.87 -1.40 -30.38
C GLY A 14 -14.00 -0.51 -29.51
N ALA A 15 -14.44 0.73 -29.32
CA ALA A 15 -13.76 1.62 -28.40
C ALA A 15 -14.04 1.19 -26.94
N SER A 16 -13.01 1.27 -26.10
CA SER A 16 -13.09 1.13 -24.65
C SER A 16 -11.96 1.94 -24.02
N ASP A 17 -12.17 2.43 -22.81
CA ASP A 17 -11.10 3.04 -22.01
C ASP A 17 -10.35 2.00 -21.16
N VAL A 18 -10.85 0.76 -21.11
CA VAL A 18 -10.18 -0.36 -20.45
C VAL A 18 -9.30 -1.09 -21.47
N ALA A 19 -7.99 -1.07 -21.24
CA ALA A 19 -7.02 -1.75 -22.09
C ALA A 19 -6.90 -3.26 -21.79
N ASP A 20 -7.30 -3.67 -20.59
CA ASP A 20 -7.33 -5.08 -20.19
C ASP A 20 -8.39 -5.85 -20.99
N LEU A 21 -8.07 -7.07 -21.39
CA LEU A 21 -8.95 -7.87 -22.26
C LEU A 21 -10.29 -8.19 -21.59
N ASP A 22 -10.30 -8.35 -20.26
CA ASP A 22 -11.49 -8.68 -19.47
C ASP A 22 -12.48 -7.49 -19.37
N GLY A 23 -12.05 -6.28 -19.74
CA GLY A 23 -12.89 -5.07 -19.77
C GLY A 23 -13.01 -4.40 -21.16
N SER A 24 -12.20 -4.83 -22.12
CA SER A 24 -12.17 -4.31 -23.48
C SER A 24 -13.29 -4.88 -24.36
N ALA A 25 -13.34 -4.48 -25.63
CA ALA A 25 -14.29 -5.05 -26.59
C ALA A 25 -14.14 -6.57 -26.77
N PHE A 26 -12.95 -7.13 -26.52
CA PHE A 26 -12.71 -8.57 -26.61
C PHE A 26 -13.62 -9.37 -25.67
N ALA A 27 -13.85 -8.86 -24.45
CA ALA A 27 -14.68 -9.49 -23.43
C ALA A 27 -16.10 -9.77 -23.92
N ALA A 28 -16.66 -8.93 -24.80
CA ALA A 28 -18.02 -9.10 -25.30
C ALA A 28 -18.25 -10.39 -26.13
N THR A 29 -17.19 -11.13 -26.48
CA THR A 29 -17.27 -12.37 -27.27
C THR A 29 -16.33 -13.46 -26.76
N ASP A 30 -15.78 -13.31 -25.55
CA ASP A 30 -14.76 -14.22 -25.05
C ASP A 30 -15.33 -15.54 -24.50
N GLY A 31 -16.64 -15.59 -24.25
CA GLY A 31 -17.37 -16.75 -23.74
C GLY A 31 -17.35 -16.88 -22.21
N ASP A 32 -16.98 -15.83 -21.48
CA ASP A 32 -16.96 -15.78 -20.02
C ASP A 32 -17.91 -14.69 -19.49
N PRO A 33 -19.07 -15.06 -18.91
CA PRO A 33 -20.04 -14.06 -18.43
C PRO A 33 -19.52 -13.21 -17.25
N ARG A 34 -18.33 -13.50 -16.71
CA ARG A 34 -17.70 -12.72 -15.65
C ARG A 34 -16.90 -11.53 -16.16
N THR A 35 -16.54 -11.51 -17.44
CA THR A 35 -15.88 -10.37 -18.10
C THR A 35 -16.96 -9.52 -18.76
N SER A 36 -16.66 -8.25 -19.04
CA SER A 36 -17.64 -7.38 -19.70
C SER A 36 -16.96 -6.24 -20.43
N TRP A 37 -17.34 -6.03 -21.69
CA TRP A 37 -16.94 -4.83 -22.39
C TRP A 37 -17.56 -3.61 -21.72
N THR A 38 -16.71 -2.65 -21.35
CA THR A 38 -17.15 -1.34 -20.88
C THR A 38 -16.97 -0.32 -21.99
N ALA A 39 -18.07 0.36 -22.36
CA ALA A 39 -18.03 1.44 -23.33
C ALA A 39 -17.15 2.61 -22.84
N PRO A 40 -16.64 3.46 -23.73
CA PRO A 40 -15.81 4.58 -23.32
C PRO A 40 -16.58 5.60 -22.47
N GLU A 41 -15.92 6.24 -21.51
CA GLU A 41 -16.44 7.30 -20.65
C GLU A 41 -17.01 8.46 -21.46
N LYS A 42 -16.48 8.71 -22.67
CA LYS A 42 -17.04 9.75 -23.55
C LYS A 42 -18.55 9.55 -23.84
N SER A 43 -19.04 8.31 -23.78
CA SER A 43 -20.45 7.97 -24.02
C SER A 43 -21.40 8.52 -22.96
N ILE A 44 -20.91 8.86 -21.77
CA ILE A 44 -21.71 9.53 -20.72
C ILE A 44 -21.49 11.04 -20.71
N THR A 45 -20.32 11.54 -21.13
CA THR A 45 -20.05 12.99 -21.15
C THR A 45 -20.59 13.69 -22.40
N ASP A 46 -20.71 12.97 -23.52
CA ASP A 46 -21.22 13.49 -24.80
C ASP A 46 -22.25 12.53 -25.41
N ARG A 47 -23.43 12.46 -24.79
CA ARG A 47 -24.58 11.68 -25.30
C ARG A 47 -25.14 12.17 -26.63
N ALA A 48 -24.77 13.38 -27.08
CA ALA A 48 -25.16 13.91 -28.39
C ALA A 48 -24.19 13.47 -29.51
N GLY A 49 -23.07 12.82 -29.15
CA GLY A 49 -22.12 12.20 -30.06
C GLY A 49 -22.63 10.88 -30.66
N THR A 50 -21.69 10.05 -31.11
CA THR A 50 -22.01 8.70 -31.63
C THR A 50 -22.24 7.72 -30.49
N ASP A 51 -23.34 6.97 -30.56
CA ASP A 51 -23.65 5.85 -29.66
C ASP A 51 -22.44 4.91 -29.49
N PRO A 52 -22.21 4.35 -28.28
CA PRO A 52 -21.16 3.35 -28.09
C PRO A 52 -21.46 2.10 -28.93
N THR A 53 -20.48 1.72 -29.75
CA THR A 53 -20.65 0.68 -30.78
C THR A 53 -19.61 -0.43 -30.64
N LEU A 54 -20.09 -1.67 -30.70
CA LEU A 54 -19.30 -2.87 -30.96
C LEU A 54 -19.48 -3.30 -32.41
N THR A 55 -18.38 -3.72 -33.04
CA THR A 55 -18.38 -4.46 -34.29
C THR A 55 -18.00 -5.90 -33.99
N ILE A 56 -18.91 -6.84 -34.27
CA ILE A 56 -18.63 -8.27 -34.19
C ILE A 56 -18.32 -8.78 -35.61
N GLN A 57 -17.12 -9.32 -35.77
CA GLN A 57 -16.65 -9.94 -37.01
C GLN A 57 -16.84 -11.45 -36.92
N LEU A 58 -17.57 -12.03 -37.87
CA LEU A 58 -17.76 -13.47 -38.00
C LEU A 58 -16.60 -14.09 -38.80
N PRO A 59 -16.28 -15.38 -38.58
CA PRO A 59 -15.20 -16.08 -39.30
C PRO A 59 -15.44 -16.19 -40.81
N ALA A 60 -16.70 -16.24 -41.23
CA ALA A 60 -17.12 -16.30 -42.62
C ALA A 60 -18.55 -15.73 -42.77
N PRO A 61 -18.94 -15.27 -43.98
CA PRO A 61 -20.31 -14.83 -44.23
C PRO A 61 -21.34 -15.91 -43.91
N THR A 62 -22.19 -15.64 -42.93
CA THR A 62 -23.17 -16.58 -42.37
C THR A 62 -24.53 -15.90 -42.28
N LEU A 63 -25.62 -16.67 -42.40
CA LEU A 63 -26.96 -16.15 -42.14
C LEU A 63 -27.07 -15.80 -40.65
N VAL A 64 -27.37 -14.55 -40.34
CA VAL A 64 -27.63 -14.10 -38.96
C VAL A 64 -29.10 -13.76 -38.85
N ASP A 65 -29.79 -14.38 -37.91
CA ASP A 65 -31.22 -14.14 -37.64
C ASP A 65 -31.52 -13.71 -36.20
N GLY A 66 -30.51 -13.69 -35.33
CA GLY A 66 -30.64 -13.16 -33.99
C GLY A 66 -29.32 -12.81 -33.32
N LEU A 67 -29.42 -12.15 -32.17
CA LEU A 67 -28.33 -11.97 -31.21
C LEU A 67 -28.84 -12.35 -29.83
N GLU A 68 -28.06 -13.06 -29.03
CA GLU A 68 -28.25 -13.16 -27.59
C GLU A 68 -27.30 -12.18 -26.89
N LEU A 69 -27.87 -11.31 -26.06
CA LEU A 69 -27.12 -10.29 -25.31
C LEU A 69 -27.20 -10.60 -23.82
N SER A 70 -26.06 -10.69 -23.15
CA SER A 70 -25.99 -10.91 -21.70
C SER A 70 -25.50 -9.64 -20.99
N PRO A 71 -26.24 -9.14 -19.97
CA PRO A 71 -25.77 -8.04 -19.15
C PRO A 71 -24.61 -8.48 -18.24
N SER A 72 -23.87 -7.52 -17.68
CA SER A 72 -22.87 -7.80 -16.66
C SER A 72 -23.49 -8.40 -15.40
N LEU A 73 -22.77 -9.30 -14.72
CA LEU A 73 -23.26 -9.95 -13.48
C LEU A 73 -23.52 -8.96 -12.34
N GLY A 74 -22.77 -7.86 -12.30
CA GLY A 74 -22.96 -6.76 -11.36
C GLY A 74 -23.71 -5.57 -11.99
N ALA A 75 -23.97 -4.56 -11.17
CA ALA A 75 -24.61 -3.31 -11.62
C ALA A 75 -23.76 -2.46 -12.57
N LEU A 76 -22.48 -2.82 -12.76
CA LEU A 76 -21.54 -2.16 -13.66
C LEU A 76 -20.87 -3.20 -14.58
N PRO A 77 -20.59 -2.85 -15.85
CA PRO A 77 -21.03 -1.63 -16.56
C PRO A 77 -22.56 -1.47 -16.61
N ALA A 78 -23.06 -0.25 -16.86
CA ALA A 78 -24.50 0.02 -16.81
C ALA A 78 -25.26 -0.82 -17.85
N HIS A 79 -26.39 -1.40 -17.46
CA HIS A 79 -27.13 -2.33 -18.34
C HIS A 79 -27.87 -1.57 -19.46
N PRO A 80 -27.64 -1.92 -20.73
CA PRO A 80 -28.38 -1.34 -21.85
C PRO A 80 -29.85 -1.72 -21.84
N THR A 81 -30.73 -0.76 -22.16
CA THR A 81 -32.18 -0.97 -22.29
C THR A 81 -32.63 -1.01 -23.75
N ARG A 82 -31.82 -0.44 -24.66
CA ARG A 82 -32.11 -0.41 -26.10
C ARG A 82 -30.84 -0.45 -26.94
N VAL A 83 -30.88 -1.24 -28.00
CA VAL A 83 -29.79 -1.37 -28.97
C VAL A 83 -30.27 -1.19 -30.40
N ALA A 84 -29.36 -0.80 -31.29
CA ALA A 84 -29.53 -0.84 -32.73
C ALA A 84 -28.54 -1.85 -33.33
N VAL A 85 -29.06 -2.85 -34.04
CA VAL A 85 -28.28 -3.89 -34.70
C VAL A 85 -28.32 -3.68 -36.20
N ASN A 86 -27.17 -3.63 -36.87
CA ASN A 86 -27.08 -3.53 -38.32
C ASN A 86 -26.24 -4.68 -38.89
N LEU A 87 -26.89 -5.55 -39.67
CA LEU A 87 -26.24 -6.68 -40.36
C LEU A 87 -25.72 -6.29 -41.75
N GLY A 88 -25.99 -5.06 -42.22
CA GLY A 88 -25.72 -4.59 -43.58
C GLY A 88 -26.99 -4.32 -44.40
N ASN A 89 -28.17 -4.74 -43.91
CA ASN A 89 -29.49 -4.50 -44.49
C ASN A 89 -30.28 -3.36 -43.81
N GLY A 90 -29.62 -2.56 -42.97
CA GLY A 90 -30.20 -1.43 -42.25
C GLY A 90 -30.28 -1.66 -40.74
N PRO A 91 -30.31 -0.59 -39.92
CA PRO A 91 -30.36 -0.70 -38.47
C PRO A 91 -31.74 -1.16 -37.99
N MET A 92 -31.76 -2.15 -37.10
CA MET A 92 -32.93 -2.67 -36.43
C MET A 92 -32.83 -2.34 -34.94
N VAL A 93 -33.74 -1.51 -34.46
CA VAL A 93 -33.80 -1.14 -33.04
C VAL A 93 -34.58 -2.21 -32.26
N ARG A 94 -34.04 -2.61 -31.11
CA ARG A 94 -34.64 -3.59 -30.20
C ARG A 94 -34.46 -3.14 -28.75
N ASP A 95 -35.47 -3.40 -27.94
CA ASP A 95 -35.36 -3.26 -26.49
C ASP A 95 -34.65 -4.51 -25.91
N VAL A 96 -33.95 -4.33 -24.80
CA VAL A 96 -33.13 -5.34 -24.13
C VAL A 96 -33.56 -5.43 -22.66
N ASP A 97 -33.67 -6.65 -22.12
CA ASP A 97 -33.90 -6.88 -20.69
C ASP A 97 -32.62 -6.62 -19.91
N THR A 98 -32.73 -5.90 -18.79
CA THR A 98 -31.60 -5.59 -17.91
C THR A 98 -31.34 -6.70 -16.88
N ASP A 99 -32.34 -7.53 -16.58
CA ASP A 99 -32.27 -8.49 -15.47
C ASP A 99 -31.67 -9.84 -15.88
N GLY A 100 -31.48 -10.09 -17.18
CA GLY A 100 -30.98 -11.35 -17.70
C GLY A 100 -30.63 -11.32 -19.19
N SER A 101 -30.19 -12.47 -19.69
CA SER A 101 -29.84 -12.59 -21.12
C SER A 101 -31.10 -12.44 -21.99
N THR A 102 -31.00 -11.63 -23.03
CA THR A 102 -32.09 -11.34 -23.96
C THR A 102 -31.75 -11.83 -25.36
N THR A 103 -32.62 -12.69 -25.94
CA THR A 103 -32.52 -13.08 -27.34
C THR A 103 -33.32 -12.12 -28.24
N LEU A 104 -32.63 -11.46 -29.16
CA LEU A 104 -33.19 -10.52 -30.12
C LEU A 104 -33.43 -11.20 -31.46
N ALA A 105 -34.68 -11.21 -31.93
CA ALA A 105 -35.02 -11.64 -33.29
C ALA A 105 -34.74 -10.52 -34.31
N LEU A 106 -33.97 -10.83 -35.34
CA LEU A 106 -33.57 -9.93 -36.43
C LEU A 106 -34.17 -10.39 -37.76
N ALA A 107 -34.23 -9.49 -38.73
CA ALA A 107 -34.56 -9.89 -40.09
C ALA A 107 -33.35 -10.65 -40.67
N PRO A 108 -33.48 -11.93 -41.07
CA PRO A 108 -32.34 -12.75 -41.46
C PRO A 108 -31.52 -12.14 -42.59
N TYR A 109 -30.19 -12.11 -42.45
CA TYR A 109 -29.30 -11.56 -43.46
C TYR A 109 -27.94 -12.25 -43.44
N VAL A 110 -27.39 -12.54 -44.63
CA VAL A 110 -26.05 -13.14 -44.74
C VAL A 110 -25.00 -12.05 -44.66
N THR A 111 -24.19 -12.09 -43.60
CA THR A 111 -23.12 -11.12 -43.37
C THR A 111 -21.96 -11.79 -42.65
N ASP A 112 -20.78 -11.17 -42.69
CA ASP A 112 -19.65 -11.46 -41.82
C ASP A 112 -19.40 -10.34 -40.80
N ARG A 113 -20.18 -9.26 -40.82
CA ARG A 113 -19.99 -8.08 -39.97
C ARG A 113 -21.31 -7.63 -39.37
N ILE A 114 -21.34 -7.57 -38.04
CA ILE A 114 -22.48 -7.11 -37.26
C ILE A 114 -22.06 -5.83 -36.52
N VAL A 115 -22.84 -4.77 -36.67
CA VAL A 115 -22.62 -3.51 -35.94
C VAL A 115 -23.72 -3.38 -34.89
N LEU A 116 -23.33 -3.39 -33.62
CA LEU A 116 -24.19 -3.28 -32.45
C LEU A 116 -23.93 -1.94 -31.75
N SER A 117 -24.90 -1.03 -31.75
CA SER A 117 -24.83 0.24 -31.03
C SER A 117 -25.79 0.25 -29.85
N ILE A 118 -25.33 0.71 -28.69
CA ILE A 118 -26.19 0.94 -27.52
C ILE A 118 -26.85 2.30 -27.65
N VAL A 119 -28.17 2.32 -27.74
CA VAL A 119 -28.98 3.52 -27.99
C VAL A 119 -29.47 4.13 -26.67
N ASP A 120 -29.78 3.31 -25.68
CA ASP A 120 -30.29 3.77 -24.39
C ASP A 120 -29.90 2.81 -23.26
N TRP A 121 -29.78 3.35 -22.05
CA TRP A 121 -29.44 2.64 -20.81
C TRP A 121 -29.84 3.43 -19.57
N ASP A 122 -30.13 2.72 -18.50
CA ASP A 122 -30.40 3.36 -17.22
C ASP A 122 -29.10 3.86 -16.57
N GLY A 123 -29.11 5.12 -16.13
CA GLY A 123 -27.93 5.76 -15.58
C GLY A 123 -27.59 5.24 -14.18
N VAL A 124 -26.40 4.64 -14.05
CA VAL A 124 -25.85 4.26 -12.74
C VAL A 124 -24.88 5.35 -12.25
N LEU A 125 -25.02 5.76 -11.00
CA LEU A 125 -24.13 6.73 -10.34
C LEU A 125 -23.18 5.99 -9.39
N ASP A 126 -21.88 6.11 -9.64
CA ASP A 126 -20.84 5.63 -8.74
C ASP A 126 -20.27 6.78 -7.90
N ARG A 127 -19.97 6.50 -6.64
CA ARG A 127 -19.21 7.41 -5.78
C ARG A 127 -17.80 6.87 -5.65
N ASN A 128 -16.87 7.48 -6.36
CA ASN A 128 -15.50 7.02 -6.39
C ASN A 128 -14.77 7.22 -5.05
N SER A 129 -13.57 6.64 -4.92
CA SER A 129 -12.75 6.70 -3.70
C SER A 129 -12.34 8.11 -3.27
N LEU A 130 -12.41 9.09 -4.19
CA LEU A 130 -12.16 10.51 -3.93
C LEU A 130 -13.43 11.26 -3.49
N GLY A 131 -14.59 10.59 -3.50
CA GLY A 131 -15.87 11.11 -3.07
C GLY A 131 -16.67 11.85 -4.16
N PHE A 132 -16.20 11.87 -5.41
CA PHE A 132 -16.96 12.42 -6.53
C PHE A 132 -18.04 11.43 -6.97
N ILE A 133 -19.18 11.97 -7.41
CA ILE A 133 -20.29 11.18 -7.97
C ILE A 133 -20.18 11.26 -9.49
N GLN A 134 -20.05 10.13 -10.17
CA GLN A 134 -19.90 10.03 -11.62
C GLN A 134 -20.90 9.04 -12.19
N SER A 135 -21.49 9.36 -13.34
CA SER A 135 -22.24 8.38 -14.13
C SER A 135 -21.29 7.30 -14.65
N GLN A 136 -21.83 6.12 -14.94
CA GLN A 136 -21.05 4.99 -15.45
C GLN A 136 -21.45 4.64 -16.89
N PRO A 137 -20.48 4.30 -17.74
CA PRO A 137 -20.75 3.89 -19.12
C PRO A 137 -21.45 2.52 -19.18
N PRO A 138 -22.21 2.27 -20.26
CA PRO A 138 -22.89 0.99 -20.45
C PRO A 138 -21.97 -0.10 -21.01
N GLY A 139 -22.45 -1.34 -21.04
CA GLY A 139 -21.65 -2.46 -21.53
C GLY A 139 -22.41 -3.79 -21.60
N PHE A 140 -21.75 -4.81 -22.12
CA PHE A 140 -22.27 -6.18 -22.21
C PHE A 140 -21.23 -7.18 -21.70
N ALA A 141 -21.70 -8.23 -21.04
CA ALA A 141 -20.87 -9.38 -20.71
C ALA A 141 -20.61 -10.21 -21.98
N GLU A 142 -21.67 -10.65 -22.64
CA GLU A 142 -21.59 -11.49 -23.83
C GLU A 142 -22.53 -11.00 -24.94
N VAL A 143 -22.07 -11.12 -26.18
CA VAL A 143 -22.83 -10.89 -27.40
C VAL A 143 -22.64 -12.10 -28.30
N THR A 144 -23.66 -12.94 -28.40
CA THR A 144 -23.62 -14.19 -29.16
C THR A 144 -24.49 -14.08 -30.42
N PRO A 145 -23.88 -14.03 -31.62
CA PRO A 145 -24.62 -14.10 -32.87
C PRO A 145 -25.30 -15.45 -33.07
N LEU A 146 -26.53 -15.43 -33.55
CA LEU A 146 -27.35 -16.62 -33.77
C LEU A 146 -27.68 -16.83 -35.26
N SER A 147 -27.73 -18.11 -35.66
CA SER A 147 -28.21 -18.58 -36.95
C SER A 147 -29.17 -19.75 -36.74
N ALA A 148 -30.41 -19.63 -37.18
CA ALA A 148 -31.47 -20.63 -36.95
C ALA A 148 -31.67 -20.96 -35.45
N GLY A 149 -31.43 -19.96 -34.59
CA GLY A 149 -31.53 -20.10 -33.14
C GLY A 149 -30.32 -20.71 -32.43
N GLU A 150 -29.24 -21.07 -33.16
CA GLU A 150 -28.02 -21.64 -32.59
C GLU A 150 -26.85 -20.65 -32.64
N PRO A 151 -25.93 -20.66 -31.65
CA PRO A 151 -24.72 -19.83 -31.65
C PRO A 151 -23.84 -20.04 -32.89
N ILE A 152 -23.33 -18.94 -33.46
CA ILE A 152 -22.38 -18.98 -34.57
C ILE A 152 -20.96 -19.16 -34.02
N GLY A 153 -20.34 -20.29 -34.37
CA GLY A 153 -18.97 -20.64 -33.97
C GLY A 153 -18.94 -21.73 -32.89
N PRO A 154 -17.76 -22.32 -32.64
CA PRO A 154 -17.61 -23.30 -31.56
C PRO A 154 -17.73 -22.63 -30.19
N PRO A 155 -18.10 -23.39 -29.13
CA PRO A 155 -18.04 -22.87 -27.77
C PRO A 155 -16.60 -22.48 -27.40
N TYR A 156 -16.48 -21.63 -26.39
CA TYR A 156 -15.17 -21.29 -25.82
C TYR A 156 -14.43 -22.56 -25.35
N ASP A 157 -13.18 -22.70 -25.76
CA ASP A 157 -12.29 -23.78 -25.33
C ASP A 157 -11.15 -23.19 -24.48
N GLY A 158 -11.36 -23.23 -23.16
CA GLY A 158 -10.39 -22.76 -22.16
C GLY A 158 -9.16 -23.66 -22.02
N ASP A 159 -9.28 -24.93 -22.39
CA ASP A 159 -8.20 -25.93 -22.35
C ASP A 159 -7.31 -25.91 -23.59
N ARG A 160 -7.70 -25.14 -24.62
CA ARG A 160 -6.92 -24.93 -25.83
C ARG A 160 -5.49 -24.54 -25.51
N GLN A 161 -4.56 -25.37 -25.97
CA GLN A 161 -3.13 -25.12 -25.81
C GLN A 161 -2.70 -23.93 -26.68
N ILE A 162 -2.06 -22.95 -26.06
CA ILE A 162 -1.39 -21.84 -26.70
C ILE A 162 0.10 -22.00 -26.45
N THR A 163 0.89 -21.95 -27.52
CA THR A 163 2.35 -21.96 -27.44
C THR A 163 2.86 -20.66 -28.04
N VAL A 164 3.57 -19.89 -27.22
CA VAL A 164 4.50 -18.86 -27.70
C VAL A 164 5.85 -19.56 -27.87
N ASP A 165 6.29 -19.66 -29.13
CA ASP A 165 7.46 -20.44 -29.49
C ASP A 165 8.78 -19.75 -29.08
N CYS A 166 9.90 -20.39 -29.40
CA CYS A 166 11.25 -19.92 -29.05
C CYS A 166 11.68 -18.64 -29.78
N PHE A 167 10.99 -18.26 -30.86
CA PHE A 167 11.30 -17.06 -31.63
C PHE A 167 10.60 -15.84 -31.03
N ASP A 168 9.32 -15.99 -30.68
CA ASP A 168 8.48 -14.93 -30.14
C ASP A 168 8.44 -14.90 -28.59
N GLY A 169 8.97 -15.93 -27.94
CA GLY A 169 8.99 -16.08 -26.49
C GLY A 169 10.07 -15.24 -25.78
N PRO A 170 10.04 -15.21 -24.44
CA PRO A 170 10.99 -14.43 -23.65
C PRO A 170 12.45 -14.82 -23.92
N LEU A 171 13.32 -13.80 -23.91
CA LEU A 171 14.77 -13.94 -24.06
C LEU A 171 15.46 -13.65 -22.74
N VAL A 172 16.40 -14.51 -22.34
CA VAL A 172 17.25 -14.29 -21.16
C VAL A 172 18.69 -14.16 -21.61
N SER A 173 19.31 -13.00 -21.37
CA SER A 173 20.74 -12.80 -21.54
C SER A 173 21.47 -12.98 -20.22
N ILE A 174 22.43 -13.89 -20.16
CA ILE A 174 23.18 -14.25 -18.97
C ILE A 174 24.65 -14.53 -19.32
N ALA A 175 25.59 -13.83 -18.68
CA ALA A 175 27.03 -13.96 -18.95
C ALA A 175 27.41 -13.85 -20.45
N GLY A 176 26.69 -13.00 -21.19
CA GLY A 176 26.89 -12.81 -22.64
C GLY A 176 26.35 -13.95 -23.53
N GLN A 177 25.63 -14.91 -22.96
CA GLN A 177 24.90 -15.96 -23.66
C GLN A 177 23.40 -15.61 -23.72
N THR A 178 22.76 -15.88 -24.85
CA THR A 178 21.32 -15.67 -25.02
C THR A 178 20.59 -17.01 -24.94
N VAL A 179 19.63 -17.09 -24.03
CA VAL A 179 18.77 -18.24 -23.78
C VAL A 179 17.37 -17.90 -24.29
N ARG A 180 16.91 -18.65 -25.28
CA ARG A 180 15.54 -18.57 -25.80
C ARG A 180 14.64 -19.44 -24.96
N THR A 181 13.44 -18.95 -24.69
CA THR A 181 12.43 -19.70 -23.94
C THR A 181 11.11 -19.73 -24.69
N SER A 182 10.34 -20.79 -24.49
CA SER A 182 8.98 -20.94 -24.97
C SER A 182 8.02 -20.99 -23.80
N VAL A 183 6.79 -20.51 -24.00
CA VAL A 183 5.72 -20.58 -23.00
C VAL A 183 4.56 -21.36 -23.61
N THR A 184 4.20 -22.47 -22.98
CA THR A 184 3.05 -23.30 -23.38
C THR A 184 2.10 -23.42 -22.19
N ALA A 185 0.86 -23.00 -22.38
CA ALA A 185 -0.18 -23.01 -21.36
C ALA A 185 -1.57 -23.01 -22.03
N THR A 186 -2.62 -23.25 -21.25
CA THR A 186 -4.01 -23.18 -21.75
C THR A 186 -4.49 -21.72 -21.89
N ALA A 187 -5.54 -21.49 -22.70
CA ALA A 187 -6.15 -20.17 -22.84
C ALA A 187 -6.59 -19.58 -21.49
N ASP A 188 -7.18 -20.39 -20.61
CA ASP A 188 -7.56 -19.96 -19.26
C ASP A 188 -6.37 -19.58 -18.39
N GLN A 189 -5.25 -20.31 -18.51
CA GLN A 189 -4.02 -19.96 -17.79
C GLN A 189 -3.45 -18.62 -18.28
N PHE A 190 -3.46 -18.36 -19.59
CA PHE A 190 -3.07 -17.06 -20.15
C PHE A 190 -3.97 -15.91 -19.69
N ARG A 191 -5.27 -16.14 -19.49
CA ARG A 191 -6.21 -15.13 -18.98
C ARG A 191 -6.10 -14.91 -17.47
N SER A 192 -5.74 -15.94 -16.71
CA SER A 192 -5.77 -15.90 -15.23
C SER A 192 -4.81 -14.91 -14.56
N GLY A 193 -3.81 -14.40 -15.30
CA GLY A 193 -2.73 -13.58 -14.74
C GLY A 193 -1.74 -14.35 -13.84
N ALA A 194 -1.90 -15.67 -13.70
CA ALA A 194 -0.98 -16.51 -12.95
C ALA A 194 0.38 -16.62 -13.65
N ALA A 195 1.44 -16.83 -12.86
CA ALA A 195 2.79 -17.02 -13.40
C ALA A 195 2.86 -18.28 -14.28
N LEU A 196 3.27 -18.10 -15.53
CA LEU A 196 3.46 -19.18 -16.48
C LEU A 196 4.94 -19.60 -16.53
N PRO A 197 5.27 -20.89 -16.35
CA PRO A 197 6.64 -21.34 -16.44
C PRO A 197 7.14 -21.27 -17.89
N ALA A 198 8.23 -20.55 -18.10
CA ALA A 198 8.94 -20.55 -19.38
C ALA A 198 9.91 -21.74 -19.44
N SER A 199 9.84 -22.51 -20.52
CA SER A 199 10.73 -23.64 -20.78
C SER A 199 11.90 -23.17 -21.64
N VAL A 200 13.12 -23.58 -21.29
CA VAL A 200 14.30 -23.33 -22.13
C VAL A 200 14.18 -24.17 -23.40
N CYS A 201 14.39 -23.53 -24.54
CA CYS A 201 14.36 -24.23 -25.83
C CYS A 201 15.62 -25.07 -26.04
N ASP A 202 15.46 -26.30 -26.53
CA ASP A 202 16.58 -27.16 -26.94
C ASP A 202 17.23 -26.62 -28.22
N ALA A 203 18.57 -26.64 -28.25
CA ALA A 203 19.35 -26.23 -29.42
C ALA A 203 19.53 -27.40 -30.41
N ASP A 204 18.46 -27.83 -31.08
CA ASP A 204 18.51 -28.85 -32.14
C ASP A 204 18.90 -28.28 -33.53
N ILE A 205 19.63 -27.17 -33.56
CA ILE A 205 20.13 -26.54 -34.79
C ILE A 205 21.64 -26.33 -34.63
N PRO A 206 22.49 -26.65 -35.63
CA PRO A 206 23.94 -26.51 -35.53
C PRO A 206 24.31 -25.06 -35.21
N VAL A 207 24.68 -24.82 -33.95
CA VAL A 207 25.02 -23.51 -33.41
C VAL A 207 26.41 -23.10 -33.88
N ASN A 208 26.46 -22.10 -34.76
CA ASN A 208 27.52 -21.11 -34.66
C ASN A 208 27.09 -20.08 -33.59
N GLU A 209 27.84 -20.13 -32.48
CA GLU A 209 28.03 -19.13 -31.43
C GLU A 209 27.02 -19.05 -30.25
N LYS A 210 27.27 -19.91 -29.25
CA LYS A 210 27.22 -19.66 -27.79
C LYS A 210 25.93 -19.97 -26.98
N PHE A 211 25.20 -21.04 -27.29
CA PHE A 211 24.25 -21.62 -26.33
C PHE A 211 24.78 -22.94 -25.74
N VAL A 212 24.83 -23.05 -24.40
CA VAL A 212 25.14 -24.29 -23.66
C VAL A 212 24.12 -24.43 -22.52
N ASN A 213 23.45 -25.57 -22.42
CA ASN A 213 22.65 -25.96 -21.26
C ASN A 213 23.42 -27.07 -20.50
N PRO A 214 23.95 -26.83 -19.29
CA PRO A 214 23.81 -25.64 -18.46
C PRO A 214 24.66 -24.43 -18.90
N VAL A 215 24.17 -23.23 -18.61
CA VAL A 215 24.89 -21.97 -18.82
C VAL A 215 26.07 -21.90 -17.85
N SER A 216 27.30 -21.77 -18.39
CA SER A 216 28.51 -21.61 -17.56
C SER A 216 28.66 -20.16 -17.12
N LEU A 217 28.65 -19.93 -15.80
CA LEU A 217 28.83 -18.60 -15.22
C LEU A 217 30.29 -18.40 -14.79
N PRO A 218 30.99 -17.37 -15.30
CA PRO A 218 32.31 -17.03 -14.80
C PRO A 218 32.23 -16.42 -13.40
N GLU A 219 33.32 -16.56 -12.64
CA GLU A 219 33.45 -15.92 -11.34
C GLU A 219 33.33 -14.39 -11.44
N GLY A 220 32.81 -13.77 -10.39
CA GLY A 220 32.64 -12.32 -10.30
C GLY A 220 31.23 -11.84 -10.64
N ARG A 221 31.11 -10.53 -10.88
CA ARG A 221 29.82 -9.89 -11.14
C ARG A 221 29.32 -10.24 -12.55
N GLN A 222 28.13 -10.83 -12.61
CA GLN A 222 27.42 -11.10 -13.85
C GLN A 222 26.10 -10.32 -13.84
N ASP A 223 25.71 -9.79 -15.00
CA ASP A 223 24.41 -9.18 -15.19
C ASP A 223 23.49 -10.17 -15.93
N ILE A 224 22.21 -10.17 -15.56
CA ILE A 224 21.17 -10.98 -16.19
C ILE A 224 20.07 -10.04 -16.64
N VAL A 225 19.71 -10.14 -17.91
CA VAL A 225 18.66 -9.31 -18.53
C VAL A 225 17.61 -10.24 -19.10
N VAL A 226 16.34 -10.02 -18.73
CA VAL A 226 15.21 -10.73 -19.30
C VAL A 226 14.40 -9.76 -20.14
N GLU A 227 14.20 -10.11 -21.41
CA GLU A 227 13.36 -9.41 -22.36
C GLU A 227 12.09 -10.25 -22.57
N PRO A 228 10.97 -9.92 -21.88
CA PRO A 228 9.77 -10.77 -21.87
C PRO A 228 8.88 -10.62 -23.12
N GLY A 229 9.16 -9.65 -24.00
CA GLY A 229 8.29 -9.31 -25.13
C GLY A 229 7.07 -8.49 -24.74
N ALA A 230 6.09 -8.35 -25.64
CA ALA A 230 4.91 -7.50 -25.44
C ALA A 230 3.77 -8.19 -24.67
N SER A 231 3.79 -9.52 -24.57
CA SER A 231 2.70 -10.32 -23.99
C SER A 231 2.94 -10.76 -22.55
N PHE A 232 4.14 -10.51 -22.00
CA PHE A 232 4.54 -10.99 -20.69
C PHE A 232 5.26 -9.91 -19.89
N PHE A 233 5.27 -10.08 -18.59
CA PHE A 233 6.22 -9.44 -17.67
C PHE A 233 6.92 -10.53 -16.85
N VAL A 234 8.01 -10.16 -16.19
CA VAL A 234 8.81 -11.11 -15.42
C VAL A 234 8.30 -11.18 -13.99
N ASP A 235 7.77 -12.34 -13.58
CA ASP A 235 7.38 -12.61 -12.19
C ASP A 235 8.59 -13.00 -11.33
N GLY A 236 9.40 -13.95 -11.80
CA GLY A 236 10.59 -14.40 -11.10
C GLY A 236 11.56 -15.18 -11.98
N LEU A 237 12.84 -15.12 -11.62
CA LEU A 237 13.90 -15.91 -12.23
C LEU A 237 14.59 -16.74 -11.16
N ARG A 238 14.62 -18.06 -11.34
CA ARG A 238 15.32 -18.99 -10.43
C ARG A 238 16.51 -19.61 -11.12
N LEU A 239 17.71 -19.25 -10.66
CA LEU A 239 18.95 -19.91 -11.06
C LEU A 239 19.22 -21.12 -10.18
N ARG A 240 19.48 -22.27 -10.79
CA ARG A 240 19.78 -23.53 -10.10
C ARG A 240 21.19 -23.97 -10.49
N THR A 241 22.01 -24.34 -9.51
CA THR A 241 23.35 -24.88 -9.77
C THR A 241 23.27 -26.34 -10.19
N MET A 242 24.11 -26.75 -11.15
CA MET A 242 24.22 -28.14 -11.58
C MET A 242 25.31 -28.89 -10.78
N PRO A 243 25.10 -30.18 -10.45
CA PRO A 243 23.90 -30.96 -10.73
C PRO A 243 22.73 -30.49 -9.85
N ILE A 244 21.52 -30.44 -10.42
CA ILE A 244 20.30 -30.15 -9.63
C ILE A 244 20.19 -31.29 -8.59
N PRO A 245 20.21 -30.98 -7.29
CA PRO A 245 20.06 -31.99 -6.26
C PRO A 245 18.73 -32.74 -6.46
N ALA A 246 18.76 -34.08 -6.43
CA ALA A 246 17.56 -34.91 -6.61
C ALA A 246 16.49 -34.67 -5.54
N LEU A 247 16.90 -34.13 -4.39
CA LEU A 247 16.05 -33.70 -3.30
C LEU A 247 16.51 -32.31 -2.87
N TRP A 248 15.67 -31.30 -3.09
CA TRP A 248 15.68 -30.19 -2.16
C TRP A 248 14.74 -30.53 -1.01
N PRO A 249 15.14 -30.25 0.24
CA PRO A 249 14.20 -30.24 1.34
C PRO A 249 13.24 -29.06 1.13
N ASP A 250 12.27 -29.24 0.25
CA ASP A 250 11.23 -28.23 -0.05
C ASP A 250 10.16 -28.19 1.04
N THR A 251 10.21 -29.12 2.00
CA THR A 251 9.28 -29.18 3.12
C THR A 251 10.01 -29.58 4.40
N SER A 252 10.02 -28.66 5.37
CA SER A 252 10.08 -29.06 6.77
C SER A 252 8.69 -29.57 7.16
N ALA A 253 8.62 -30.64 7.95
CA ALA A 253 7.38 -31.08 8.58
C ALA A 253 7.49 -30.76 10.07
N PRO A 254 7.08 -29.55 10.52
CA PRO A 254 7.18 -29.17 11.92
C PRO A 254 6.41 -30.16 12.79
N GLN A 255 7.06 -30.62 13.86
CA GLN A 255 6.40 -31.45 14.86
C GLN A 255 5.96 -30.56 16.02
N ALA A 256 4.67 -30.63 16.37
CA ALA A 256 4.15 -29.91 17.52
C ALA A 256 4.85 -30.41 18.80
N ALA A 257 5.52 -29.51 19.51
CA ALA A 257 6.13 -29.81 20.78
C ALA A 257 5.09 -29.70 21.91
N ARG A 258 5.19 -30.58 22.91
CA ARG A 258 4.27 -30.56 24.06
C ARG A 258 4.72 -29.49 25.04
N THR A 259 3.80 -28.61 25.45
CA THR A 259 4.05 -27.57 26.45
C THR A 259 3.51 -27.97 27.82
N THR A 260 4.26 -27.72 28.90
CA THR A 260 3.81 -27.97 30.28
C THR A 260 3.47 -26.70 31.04
N ALA A 261 4.10 -25.58 30.70
CA ALA A 261 3.80 -24.26 31.23
C ALA A 261 3.89 -23.21 30.11
N TRP A 262 3.00 -22.22 30.15
CA TRP A 262 3.00 -21.13 29.18
C TRP A 262 2.49 -19.84 29.81
N SER A 263 3.40 -19.00 30.32
CA SER A 263 3.13 -17.67 30.83
C SER A 263 3.87 -16.60 30.00
N PRO A 264 3.60 -15.30 30.24
CA PRO A 264 4.27 -14.21 29.53
C PRO A 264 5.79 -14.13 29.75
N ASP A 265 6.28 -14.70 30.86
CA ASP A 265 7.65 -14.60 31.35
C ASP A 265 8.35 -15.96 31.52
N HIS A 266 7.60 -17.06 31.47
CA HIS A 266 8.11 -18.42 31.65
C HIS A 266 7.33 -19.42 30.79
N ARG A 267 8.03 -20.27 30.05
CA ARG A 267 7.43 -21.31 29.21
C ARG A 267 8.22 -22.60 29.36
N GLU A 268 7.56 -23.73 29.23
CA GLU A 268 8.19 -25.03 29.29
C GLU A 268 7.76 -25.89 28.11
N VAL A 269 8.74 -26.46 27.41
CA VAL A 269 8.53 -27.30 26.24
C VAL A 269 9.25 -28.64 26.43
N THR A 270 8.49 -29.73 26.36
CA THR A 270 9.02 -31.09 26.48
C THR A 270 9.58 -31.57 25.15
N LEU A 271 10.86 -31.91 25.15
CA LEU A 271 11.58 -32.45 24.00
C LEU A 271 11.74 -33.97 24.10
N THR A 272 11.39 -34.67 23.03
CA THR A 272 11.74 -36.09 22.81
C THR A 272 13.17 -36.20 22.31
N SER A 273 13.94 -37.23 22.65
CA SER A 273 15.29 -37.38 22.09
C SER A 273 15.26 -37.57 20.57
N SER A 274 16.25 -37.03 19.85
CA SER A 274 16.45 -37.19 18.40
C SER A 274 17.91 -37.50 18.14
N THR A 275 18.21 -38.28 17.09
CA THR A 275 19.59 -38.55 16.65
C THR A 275 20.20 -37.41 15.81
N SER A 276 19.39 -36.41 15.47
CA SER A 276 19.78 -35.22 14.70
C SER A 276 19.48 -33.93 15.48
N ASP A 277 20.23 -32.89 15.17
CA ASP A 277 19.95 -31.53 15.65
C ASP A 277 18.57 -31.07 15.17
N ARG A 278 17.85 -30.38 16.04
CA ARG A 278 16.50 -29.86 15.75
C ARG A 278 16.42 -28.38 16.09
N LEU A 279 15.35 -27.75 15.61
CA LEU A 279 14.99 -26.40 15.99
C LEU A 279 13.74 -26.45 16.87
N LEU A 280 13.82 -25.86 18.06
CA LEU A 280 12.65 -25.50 18.83
C LEU A 280 12.18 -24.13 18.34
N VAL A 281 11.08 -24.09 17.58
CA VAL A 281 10.56 -22.86 16.98
C VAL A 281 9.36 -22.36 17.77
N ILE A 282 9.33 -21.06 18.06
CA ILE A 282 8.15 -20.36 18.55
C ILE A 282 7.80 -19.30 17.50
N PRO A 283 6.60 -19.34 16.90
CA PRO A 283 6.19 -18.43 15.83
C PRO A 283 5.82 -17.04 16.39
N GLU A 284 6.74 -16.44 17.12
CA GLU A 284 6.70 -15.09 17.67
C GLU A 284 7.96 -14.35 17.22
N SER A 285 7.87 -13.02 17.15
CA SER A 285 8.98 -12.18 16.74
C SER A 285 10.22 -12.39 17.62
N ASN A 286 11.39 -12.46 16.98
CA ASN A 286 12.66 -12.60 17.68
C ASN A 286 12.86 -11.56 18.79
N ASN A 287 13.11 -12.03 20.01
CA ASN A 287 13.34 -11.18 21.16
C ASN A 287 14.49 -11.73 22.02
N SER A 288 15.55 -10.94 22.14
CA SER A 288 16.77 -11.29 22.90
C SER A 288 16.56 -11.42 24.41
N GLY A 289 15.38 -11.07 24.94
CA GLY A 289 15.05 -11.23 26.36
C GLY A 289 14.70 -12.68 26.74
N TRP A 290 14.29 -13.52 25.79
CA TRP A 290 14.01 -14.94 26.02
C TRP A 290 15.30 -15.77 26.00
N ARG A 291 15.46 -16.63 27.01
CA ARG A 291 16.55 -17.61 27.06
C ARG A 291 15.96 -19.00 27.22
N ALA A 292 16.42 -19.95 26.41
CA ALA A 292 16.02 -21.35 26.52
C ALA A 292 17.12 -22.17 27.19
N THR A 293 16.79 -22.92 28.24
CA THR A 293 17.73 -23.74 29.00
C THR A 293 17.25 -25.18 29.10
N THR A 294 18.16 -26.12 28.86
CA THR A 294 17.92 -27.56 29.03
C THR A 294 17.79 -27.96 30.51
N PRO A 295 17.24 -29.16 30.82
CA PRO A 295 17.21 -29.67 32.20
C PRO A 295 18.58 -29.72 32.89
N GLY A 296 19.65 -29.88 32.13
CA GLY A 296 21.04 -29.86 32.63
C GLY A 296 21.63 -28.46 32.84
N GLY A 297 20.85 -27.39 32.63
CA GLY A 297 21.26 -26.00 32.81
C GLY A 297 22.07 -25.41 31.64
N THR A 298 22.16 -26.12 30.51
CA THR A 298 22.84 -25.60 29.30
C THR A 298 21.89 -24.69 28.52
N GLU A 299 22.31 -23.46 28.25
CA GLU A 299 21.60 -22.47 27.42
C GLU A 299 21.68 -22.87 25.94
N LEU A 300 20.54 -22.90 25.27
CA LEU A 300 20.44 -23.23 23.85
C LEU A 300 20.78 -22.00 22.99
N THR A 301 21.38 -22.23 21.84
CA THR A 301 21.77 -21.15 20.92
C THR A 301 20.54 -20.60 20.18
N PRO A 302 20.23 -19.30 20.29
CA PRO A 302 19.11 -18.71 19.57
C PRO A 302 19.42 -18.57 18.08
N VAL A 303 18.40 -18.75 17.25
CA VAL A 303 18.45 -18.57 15.79
C VAL A 303 17.13 -17.98 15.30
N VAL A 304 17.21 -17.18 14.24
CA VAL A 304 16.01 -16.63 13.59
C VAL A 304 15.60 -17.56 12.45
N VAL A 305 14.36 -18.03 12.50
CA VAL A 305 13.76 -18.90 11.48
C VAL A 305 12.78 -18.08 10.65
N ASP A 306 12.68 -18.40 9.36
CA ASP A 306 11.82 -17.71 8.39
C ASP A 306 12.01 -16.19 8.32
N GLY A 307 13.18 -15.70 8.76
CA GLY A 307 13.53 -14.27 8.78
C GLY A 307 12.94 -13.45 9.91
N TRP A 308 12.07 -14.00 10.77
CA TRP A 308 11.43 -13.24 11.86
C TRP A 308 11.12 -14.01 13.14
N GLN A 309 10.93 -15.34 13.07
CA GLN A 309 10.53 -16.15 14.21
C GLN A 309 11.73 -16.43 15.12
N GLN A 310 11.49 -16.50 16.43
CA GLN A 310 12.51 -17.01 17.36
C GLN A 310 12.55 -18.53 17.39
N ALA A 311 13.77 -19.06 17.41
CA ALA A 311 14.01 -20.46 17.61
C ALA A 311 15.30 -20.69 18.38
N TRP A 312 15.49 -21.93 18.83
CA TRP A 312 16.72 -22.38 19.47
C TRP A 312 17.19 -23.71 18.88
N ILE A 313 18.50 -23.84 18.72
CA ILE A 313 19.14 -25.09 18.30
C ILE A 313 19.09 -26.08 19.46
N VAL A 314 18.46 -27.23 19.24
CA VAL A 314 18.40 -28.37 20.14
C VAL A 314 19.36 -29.44 19.63
N PRO A 315 20.51 -29.68 20.30
CA PRO A 315 21.47 -30.68 19.87
C PRO A 315 20.90 -32.10 19.84
N ALA A 316 21.45 -32.96 18.97
CA ALA A 316 21.17 -34.39 18.97
C ALA A 316 21.35 -35.00 20.37
N GLY A 317 20.45 -35.90 20.76
CA GLY A 317 20.41 -36.56 22.06
C GLY A 317 19.76 -35.74 23.19
N ALA A 318 19.56 -34.42 23.00
CA ALA A 318 18.89 -33.58 24.00
C ALA A 318 17.42 -34.01 24.18
N SER A 319 17.02 -34.19 25.44
CA SER A 319 15.67 -34.61 25.81
C SER A 319 15.27 -34.03 27.16
N GLY A 320 13.96 -34.08 27.46
CA GLY A 320 13.39 -33.52 28.68
C GLY A 320 12.81 -32.12 28.47
N THR A 321 12.44 -31.46 29.56
CA THR A 321 11.75 -30.17 29.53
C THR A 321 12.73 -29.01 29.42
N VAL A 322 12.68 -28.27 28.31
CA VAL A 322 13.39 -27.00 28.15
C VAL A 322 12.54 -25.89 28.77
N SER A 323 13.15 -25.11 29.67
CA SER A 323 12.55 -23.89 30.19
C SER A 323 12.95 -22.72 29.32
N LEU A 324 12.01 -21.82 29.05
CA LEU A 324 12.22 -20.56 28.38
C LEU A 324 11.83 -19.44 29.33
N ASP A 325 12.77 -18.56 29.64
CA ASP A 325 12.60 -17.56 30.68
C ASP A 325 12.90 -16.16 30.15
N PHE A 326 12.02 -15.20 30.45
CA PHE A 326 12.24 -13.79 30.19
C PHE A 326 12.97 -13.14 31.36
N THR A 327 14.29 -13.31 31.38
CA THR A 327 15.14 -13.02 32.56
C THR A 327 15.03 -11.61 33.14
N THR A 328 14.66 -10.61 32.33
CA THR A 328 14.52 -9.21 32.75
C THR A 328 13.17 -8.88 33.41
N ASP A 329 12.15 -9.75 33.33
CA ASP A 329 10.81 -9.48 33.86
C ASP A 329 10.82 -9.22 35.37
N ARG A 330 11.65 -9.97 36.11
CA ARG A 330 11.77 -9.81 37.57
C ARG A 330 12.17 -8.40 37.98
N TRP A 331 13.14 -7.81 37.28
CA TRP A 331 13.63 -6.46 37.58
C TRP A 331 12.61 -5.40 37.18
N TYR A 332 11.92 -5.62 36.07
CA TYR A 332 10.81 -4.78 35.63
C TYR A 332 9.69 -4.73 36.69
N ARG A 333 9.22 -5.89 37.16
CA ARG A 333 8.18 -5.96 38.20
C ARG A 333 8.65 -5.35 39.53
N LEU A 334 9.89 -5.61 39.94
CA LEU A 334 10.44 -5.02 41.17
C LEU A 334 10.52 -3.49 41.06
N GLY A 335 10.89 -2.95 39.90
CA GLY A 335 10.90 -1.51 39.63
C GLY A 335 9.52 -0.88 39.77
N ILE A 336 8.49 -1.51 39.19
CA ILE A 336 7.10 -1.02 39.29
C ILE A 336 6.59 -1.08 40.72
N PHE A 337 6.62 -2.25 41.36
CA PHE A 337 6.07 -2.40 42.71
C PHE A 337 6.87 -1.62 43.74
N GLY A 338 8.20 -1.62 43.63
CA GLY A 338 9.09 -0.81 44.46
C GLY A 338 8.82 0.68 44.31
N GLY A 339 8.70 1.18 43.08
CA GLY A 339 8.37 2.57 42.80
C GLY A 339 7.00 2.98 43.35
N LEU A 340 5.97 2.14 43.18
CA LEU A 340 4.64 2.37 43.75
C LEU A 340 4.67 2.36 45.28
N LEU A 341 5.44 1.47 45.91
CA LEU A 341 5.57 1.41 47.36
C LEU A 341 6.21 2.68 47.92
N LEU A 342 7.15 3.30 47.19
CA LEU A 342 7.79 4.56 47.59
C LEU A 342 6.81 5.75 47.61
N LEU A 343 5.63 5.65 47.00
CA LEU A 343 4.58 6.66 47.12
C LEU A 343 3.97 6.70 48.53
N ILE A 344 3.99 5.60 49.28
CA ILE A 344 3.46 5.54 50.65
C ILE A 344 4.25 6.43 51.62
N PRO A 345 5.60 6.28 51.78
CA PRO A 345 6.35 7.18 52.63
C PRO A 345 6.30 8.61 52.12
N LEU A 346 6.29 8.85 50.79
CA LEU A 346 6.11 10.19 50.22
C LEU A 346 4.78 10.82 50.68
N LEU A 347 3.67 10.08 50.60
CA LEU A 347 2.37 10.53 51.08
C LEU A 347 2.37 10.78 52.59
N ILE A 348 3.00 9.91 53.37
CA ILE A 348 3.14 10.09 54.82
C ILE A 348 3.95 11.37 55.12
N PHE A 349 5.05 11.62 54.43
CA PHE A 349 5.85 12.84 54.61
C PHE A 349 5.07 14.08 54.16
N ALA A 350 4.28 14.00 53.09
CA ALA A 350 3.44 15.09 52.61
C ALA A 350 2.28 15.41 53.58
N LEU A 351 1.67 14.40 54.20
CA LEU A 351 0.55 14.57 55.15
C LEU A 351 1.00 14.81 56.59
N ARG A 352 2.27 14.54 56.92
CA ARG A 352 2.83 14.81 58.25
C ARG A 352 2.88 16.32 58.48
N ARG A 353 1.95 16.80 59.32
CA ARG A 353 2.06 18.15 59.88
C ARG A 353 3.32 18.22 60.74
N PRO A 354 4.19 19.23 60.55
CA PRO A 354 5.36 19.41 61.41
C PRO A 354 4.91 19.54 62.88
N ARG A 355 5.56 18.77 63.76
CA ARG A 355 5.35 18.89 65.21
C ARG A 355 6.13 20.10 65.70
N GLY A 356 5.40 21.20 65.89
CA GLY A 356 5.95 22.49 66.25
C GLY A 356 5.91 23.45 65.07
N VAL A 357 5.47 24.68 65.34
CA VAL A 357 5.65 25.80 64.41
C VAL A 357 7.14 26.11 64.43
N VAL A 358 7.91 25.45 63.57
CA VAL A 358 9.26 25.90 63.25
C VAL A 358 9.07 27.25 62.58
N ASP A 359 9.53 28.34 63.23
CA ASP A 359 9.61 29.64 62.58
C ASP A 359 10.46 29.44 61.32
N PRO A 360 9.88 29.50 60.10
CA PRO A 360 10.59 29.20 58.86
C PRO A 360 11.66 30.27 58.56
N GLY A 361 11.83 31.25 59.45
CA GLY A 361 12.65 32.41 59.24
C GLY A 361 11.97 33.35 58.26
N PRO A 362 12.69 34.38 57.78
CA PRO A 362 12.17 35.27 56.76
C PRO A 362 11.82 34.47 55.51
N ALA A 363 10.67 34.79 54.91
CA ALA A 363 10.25 34.18 53.65
C ALA A 363 11.40 34.18 52.62
N PRO A 364 11.61 33.07 51.88
CA PRO A 364 12.64 32.99 50.86
C PRO A 364 12.52 34.19 49.93
N ARG A 365 13.60 34.95 49.81
CA ARG A 365 13.63 36.13 48.94
C ARG A 365 14.00 35.66 47.53
N PRO A 366 13.22 36.03 46.50
CA PRO A 366 13.60 35.73 45.12
C PRO A 366 14.91 36.45 44.78
N TRP A 367 15.67 35.88 43.84
CA TRP A 367 16.88 36.49 43.30
C TRP A 367 16.57 37.89 42.74
N ARG A 368 17.36 38.91 43.09
CA ARG A 368 17.12 40.33 42.73
C ARG A 368 18.14 40.93 41.76
N SER A 369 18.93 40.09 41.08
CA SER A 369 19.97 40.55 40.17
C SER A 369 19.40 40.81 38.77
N THR A 370 19.11 42.08 38.48
CA THR A 370 18.65 42.52 37.15
C THR A 370 19.66 42.18 36.03
N PRO A 371 21.00 42.30 36.22
CA PRO A 371 21.95 41.88 35.18
C PRO A 371 21.89 40.39 34.86
N VAL A 372 21.75 39.54 35.89
CA VAL A 372 21.65 38.09 35.71
C VAL A 372 20.32 37.71 35.03
N ALA A 373 19.22 38.36 35.42
CA ALA A 373 17.92 38.15 34.78
C ALA A 373 17.95 38.56 33.30
N PHE A 374 18.61 39.68 32.97
CA PHE A 374 18.75 40.13 31.58
C PHE A 374 19.65 39.19 30.77
N ALA A 375 20.75 38.70 31.36
CA ALA A 375 21.61 37.70 30.71
C ALA A 375 20.86 36.38 30.47
N ALA A 376 20.05 35.93 31.43
CA ALA A 376 19.21 34.75 31.27
C ALA A 376 18.13 34.93 30.19
N LEU A 377 17.46 36.09 30.15
CA LEU A 377 16.48 36.41 29.11
C LEU A 377 17.14 36.49 27.72
N LEU A 378 18.32 37.10 27.63
CA LEU A 378 19.09 37.17 26.40
C LEU A 378 19.46 35.77 25.90
N GLY A 379 19.96 34.90 26.79
CA GLY A 379 20.26 33.51 26.47
C GLY A 379 19.02 32.73 26.02
N ALA A 380 17.90 32.85 26.74
CA ALA A 380 16.64 32.20 26.38
C ALA A 380 16.10 32.69 25.02
N ALA A 381 16.17 34.00 24.75
CA ALA A 381 15.74 34.56 23.46
C ALA A 381 16.64 34.12 22.31
N ILE A 382 17.95 33.96 22.52
CA ILE A 382 18.87 33.38 21.53
C ILE A 382 18.51 31.92 21.24
N VAL A 383 18.20 31.12 22.27
CA VAL A 383 17.76 29.73 22.06
C VAL A 383 16.43 29.66 21.30
N LEU A 384 15.49 30.57 21.60
CA LEU A 384 14.16 30.57 20.98
C LEU A 384 14.15 31.12 19.55
N ALA A 385 14.92 32.17 19.26
CA ALA A 385 14.81 32.93 18.01
C ALA A 385 16.17 33.42 17.46
N GLY A 386 17.28 32.89 17.95
CA GLY A 386 18.63 33.24 17.49
C GLY A 386 18.96 34.72 17.67
N VAL A 387 19.62 35.28 16.65
CA VAL A 387 20.04 36.70 16.64
C VAL A 387 18.83 37.64 16.73
N VAL A 388 17.69 37.29 16.12
CA VAL A 388 16.46 38.10 16.19
C VAL A 388 15.96 38.19 17.63
N GLY A 389 15.98 37.07 18.36
CA GLY A 389 15.69 37.04 19.79
C GLY A 389 16.61 37.96 20.60
N ALA A 390 17.92 37.92 20.34
CA ALA A 390 18.87 38.82 21.01
C ALA A 390 18.56 40.30 20.74
N ILE A 391 18.29 40.65 19.49
CA ILE A 391 17.94 42.01 19.09
C ILE A 391 16.65 42.46 19.77
N SER A 392 15.61 41.63 19.78
CA SER A 392 14.33 41.96 20.45
C SER A 392 14.52 42.25 21.93
N VAL A 393 15.34 41.46 22.64
CA VAL A 393 15.66 41.68 24.07
C VAL A 393 16.42 42.99 24.29
N LEU A 394 17.41 43.28 23.45
CA LEU A 394 18.18 44.53 23.53
C LEU A 394 17.31 45.76 23.25
N VAL A 395 16.53 45.73 22.17
CA VAL A 395 15.66 46.84 21.76
C VAL A 395 14.59 47.11 22.81
N LEU A 396 13.86 46.08 23.24
CA LEU A 396 12.79 46.22 24.23
C LEU A 396 13.35 46.55 25.62
N GLY A 397 14.51 46.00 25.98
CA GLY A 397 15.22 46.29 27.24
C GLY A 397 15.72 47.73 27.34
N VAL A 398 16.43 48.21 26.31
CA VAL A 398 16.92 49.60 26.24
C VAL A 398 15.74 50.57 26.13
N GLY A 399 14.77 50.30 25.26
CA GLY A 399 13.57 51.13 25.11
C GLY A 399 12.80 51.26 26.43
N SER A 400 12.64 50.15 27.15
CA SER A 400 12.10 50.09 28.50
C SER A 400 12.88 50.98 29.49
N ALA A 401 14.21 50.89 29.50
CA ALA A 401 15.04 51.67 30.41
C ALA A 401 15.00 53.17 30.13
N LEU A 402 15.01 53.57 28.85
CA LEU A 402 14.90 54.97 28.41
C LEU A 402 13.54 55.56 28.73
N LEU A 403 12.46 54.81 28.45
CA LEU A 403 11.10 55.23 28.73
C LEU A 403 10.89 55.41 30.24
N ASN A 404 11.44 54.50 31.06
CA ASN A 404 11.41 54.63 32.52
C ASN A 404 12.18 55.85 33.02
N ARG A 405 13.36 56.13 32.46
CA ARG A 405 14.16 57.31 32.83
C ARG A 405 13.46 58.63 32.49
N ARG A 406 12.70 58.68 31.39
CA ARG A 406 12.11 59.91 30.87
C ARG A 406 10.69 60.18 31.37
N TYR A 407 9.89 59.14 31.60
CA TYR A 407 8.45 59.27 31.88
C TYR A 407 7.99 58.49 33.12
N GLY A 408 8.91 57.84 33.84
CA GLY A 408 8.62 57.11 35.07
C GLY A 408 8.09 55.69 34.86
N SER A 409 7.95 54.97 35.96
CA SER A 409 7.62 53.54 35.98
C SER A 409 6.19 53.25 35.55
N GLU A 410 5.25 54.15 35.85
CA GLU A 410 3.82 53.94 35.56
C GLU A 410 3.54 53.86 34.06
N LEU A 411 4.03 54.85 33.28
CA LEU A 411 3.85 54.84 31.82
C LEU A 411 4.56 53.63 31.19
N THR A 412 5.76 53.35 31.68
CA THR A 412 6.58 52.25 31.14
C THR A 412 5.93 50.89 31.37
N SER A 413 5.21 50.69 32.48
CA SER A 413 4.45 49.47 32.74
C SER A 413 3.22 49.36 31.82
N ARG A 414 2.47 50.45 31.63
CA ARG A 414 1.32 50.46 30.70
C ARG A 414 1.73 50.14 29.27
N VAL A 415 2.83 50.72 28.79
CA VAL A 415 3.37 50.45 27.46
C VAL A 415 3.81 48.99 27.31
N SER A 416 4.47 48.41 28.33
CA SER A 416 4.86 46.99 28.30
C SER A 416 3.67 46.05 28.27
N VAL A 417 2.57 46.35 28.97
CA VAL A 417 1.33 45.57 28.93
C VAL A 417 0.68 45.64 27.54
N CYS A 418 0.56 46.85 26.98
CA CYS A 418 0.03 47.04 25.63
C CYS A 418 0.89 46.35 24.57
N ALA A 419 2.21 46.38 24.70
CA ALA A 419 3.12 45.68 23.80
C ALA A 419 2.97 44.16 23.94
N ALA A 420 3.01 43.61 25.15
CA ALA A 420 2.87 42.18 25.38
C ALA A 420 1.55 41.63 24.82
N GLY A 421 0.43 42.24 25.20
CA GLY A 421 -0.91 41.83 24.76
C GLY A 421 -1.16 42.11 23.28
N GLY A 422 -0.79 43.30 22.80
CA GLY A 422 -1.01 43.71 21.41
C GLY A 422 -0.25 42.85 20.40
N PHE A 423 1.02 42.54 20.68
CA PHE A 423 1.82 41.69 19.80
C PHE A 423 1.45 40.21 19.89
N ALA A 424 0.99 39.71 21.05
CA ALA A 424 0.40 38.37 21.15
C ALA A 424 -0.90 38.24 20.34
N LEU A 425 -1.80 39.23 20.43
CA LEU A 425 -3.03 39.27 19.63
C LEU A 425 -2.74 39.38 18.13
N LEU A 426 -1.76 40.20 17.76
CA LEU A 426 -1.32 40.33 16.36
C LEU A 426 -0.78 38.99 15.83
N GLY A 427 0.04 38.28 16.61
CA GLY A 427 0.51 36.94 16.24
C GLY A 427 -0.63 35.95 16.01
N ALA A 428 -1.63 35.94 16.89
CA ALA A 428 -2.80 35.08 16.76
C ALA A 428 -3.68 35.43 15.54
N ALA A 429 -3.90 36.72 15.27
CA ALA A 429 -4.67 37.19 14.11
C ALA A 429 -3.95 36.88 12.78
N LEU A 430 -2.63 37.00 12.75
CA LEU A 430 -1.85 36.59 11.58
C LEU A 430 -1.89 35.07 11.37
N LEU A 431 -1.88 34.29 12.45
CA LEU A 431 -1.97 32.83 12.37
C LEU A 431 -3.34 32.35 11.86
N SER A 432 -4.42 33.06 12.16
CA SER A 432 -5.77 32.68 11.69
C SER A 432 -5.95 32.79 10.18
N LEU A 433 -5.04 33.45 9.46
CA LEU A 433 -5.02 33.49 7.99
C LEU A 433 -4.53 32.17 7.37
N GLY A 434 -3.90 31.29 8.14
CA GLY A 434 -3.43 29.98 7.68
C GLY A 434 -3.18 29.02 8.85
N PRO A 435 -4.24 28.60 9.56
CA PRO A 435 -4.13 27.71 10.70
C PRO A 435 -3.66 26.30 10.28
N TRP A 436 -3.37 25.46 11.26
CA TRP A 436 -2.99 24.07 11.00
C TRP A 436 -4.07 23.35 10.16
N ARG A 437 -3.67 22.73 9.05
CA ARG A 437 -4.53 22.11 8.02
C ARG A 437 -5.37 23.06 7.16
N SER A 438 -5.01 24.33 7.04
CA SER A 438 -5.55 25.18 5.98
C SER A 438 -5.23 24.60 4.59
N ALA A 439 -6.17 24.69 3.66
CA ALA A 439 -5.99 24.23 2.29
C ALA A 439 -4.84 24.98 1.58
N ASP A 440 -4.67 26.27 1.89
CA ASP A 440 -3.64 27.14 1.31
C ASP A 440 -2.28 27.08 2.04
N GLY A 441 -2.15 26.22 3.06
CA GLY A 441 -0.90 26.00 3.79
C GLY A 441 -0.75 26.77 5.11
N TYR A 442 0.07 26.22 6.00
CA TYR A 442 0.24 26.70 7.38
C TYR A 442 1.16 27.92 7.48
N VAL A 443 0.67 29.05 8.01
CA VAL A 443 1.42 30.31 8.11
C VAL A 443 2.12 30.52 9.46
N GLY A 444 2.02 29.57 10.39
CA GLY A 444 2.67 29.69 11.70
C GLY A 444 4.20 29.69 11.66
N GLY A 445 4.80 29.21 10.57
CA GLY A 445 6.23 29.35 10.30
C GLY A 445 6.64 30.72 9.75
N SER A 446 5.69 31.62 9.45
CA SER A 446 6.01 32.91 8.84
C SER A 446 6.73 33.86 9.81
N TYR A 447 7.63 34.68 9.27
CA TYR A 447 8.38 35.66 10.05
C TYR A 447 7.47 36.65 10.80
N ALA A 448 6.33 37.02 10.23
CA ALA A 448 5.41 37.98 10.84
C ALA A 448 4.73 37.42 12.09
N VAL A 449 4.23 36.18 12.04
CA VAL A 449 3.62 35.50 13.19
C VAL A 449 4.67 35.26 14.29
N GLN A 450 5.86 34.79 13.90
CA GLN A 450 6.95 34.49 14.82
C GLN A 450 7.49 35.75 15.51
N LEU A 451 7.72 36.84 14.75
CA LEU A 451 8.22 38.10 15.30
C LEU A 451 7.20 38.77 16.23
N ALA A 452 5.91 38.79 15.85
CA ALA A 452 4.86 39.32 16.72
C ALA A 452 4.78 38.55 18.05
N SER A 453 4.77 37.22 17.99
CA SER A 453 4.76 36.37 19.19
C SER A 453 6.00 36.59 20.08
N LEU A 454 7.18 36.69 19.46
CA LEU A 454 8.45 36.96 20.14
C LEU A 454 8.46 38.31 20.85
N ILE A 455 8.01 39.38 20.18
CA ILE A 455 7.91 40.72 20.79
C ILE A 455 6.96 40.68 21.99
N GLY A 456 5.82 39.98 21.88
CA GLY A 456 4.87 39.81 22.97
C GLY A 456 5.51 39.17 24.22
N ILE A 457 6.22 38.06 24.03
CA ILE A 457 6.91 37.32 25.10
C ILE A 457 8.05 38.14 25.71
N VAL A 458 8.88 38.78 24.88
CA VAL A 458 10.02 39.57 25.37
C VAL A 458 9.54 40.82 26.10
N ALA A 459 8.50 41.51 25.63
CA ALA A 459 7.91 42.65 26.32
C ALA A 459 7.40 42.27 27.71
N LEU A 460 6.75 41.11 27.84
CA LEU A 460 6.33 40.55 29.12
C LEU A 460 7.55 40.27 30.03
N ALA A 461 8.57 39.56 29.51
CA ALA A 461 9.75 39.20 30.29
C ALA A 461 10.56 40.42 30.74
N VAL A 462 10.72 41.44 29.89
CA VAL A 462 11.38 42.72 30.24
C VAL A 462 10.61 43.45 31.33
N SER A 463 9.28 43.39 31.33
CA SER A 463 8.47 44.02 32.38
C SER A 463 8.67 43.36 33.76
N ALA A 464 8.82 42.04 33.80
CA ALA A 464 9.00 41.26 35.03
C ALA A 464 10.36 41.48 35.72
N MET A 465 11.36 42.00 35.00
CA MET A 465 12.71 42.24 35.55
C MET A 465 12.87 43.60 36.23
N ARG A 466 11.85 44.47 36.19
CA ARG A 466 11.90 45.79 36.81
C ARG A 466 11.69 45.67 38.31
N LYS A 467 12.51 46.37 39.10
CA LYS A 467 12.24 46.56 40.53
C LYS A 467 11.02 47.49 40.66
N PRO A 468 10.08 47.20 41.57
CA PRO A 468 8.98 48.10 41.87
C PRO A 468 9.47 49.46 42.35
#